data_AF-A0A836H0F9-F1
#
_entry.id   AF-A0A836H0F9-F1
#
_cell.length_a   1.000
_cell.length_b   1.000
_cell.length_c   1.000
_cell.angle_alpha   90.00
_cell.angle_beta   90.00
_cell.angle_gamma   90.00
#
_symmetry.space_group_name_H-M   'P 1'
#
loop_
_entity.id
_entity.type
_entity.pdbx_description
1 polymer ?
#
loop_
_entity_poly.entity_id
_entity_poly.type
_entity_poly.pdbx_seq_one_letter_code
_entity_poly.pdbx_strand_id
1 'polypeptide(L)'
;MPLLNTTLQTLVVRLRDMSGNVTHQKLHNRVFDAYEAKSLVFQVISPAQQVVMKQYSGRIPPLHPVGQPIMVDSWSELVELHKPENEYQLLPRRARSNNAYAVMSAICCSAGSPFEMDHCLEPADYKLVFKTQGDQDARTAFNISHTDKVPQVIFLDGLMEAPKASALVSFHNILTPAHVNNLAGIEKFLRGWCREPIDGDRHRQLKLGFSSLFGKSTHLFLGTNAAPGRELLNYAKSKNIFVYAKKGMAYQYVP
;
A
#
# COMPACT_ATOMS: atom_id res chain seq x y z
N MET A 1 -39.27 -3.33 -2.16
CA MET A 1 -38.01 -3.16 -1.42
C MET A 1 -38.16 -1.93 -0.53
N PRO A 2 -38.01 -2.03 0.80
CA PRO A 2 -38.27 -0.91 1.68
C PRO A 2 -37.16 0.13 1.53
N LEU A 3 -37.57 1.39 1.36
CA LEU A 3 -36.71 2.56 1.39
C LEU A 3 -36.04 2.64 2.76
N LEU A 4 -34.72 2.44 2.78
CA LEU A 4 -33.88 2.51 3.97
C LEU A 4 -33.95 3.92 4.58
N ASN A 5 -34.77 4.04 5.61
CA ASN A 5 -34.78 5.14 6.57
C ASN A 5 -33.47 5.10 7.37
N THR A 6 -32.37 5.55 6.77
CA THR A 6 -31.09 5.73 7.45
C THR A 6 -31.01 7.17 7.90
N THR A 7 -31.34 7.43 9.17
CA THR A 7 -31.08 8.72 9.80
C THR A 7 -29.60 9.06 9.59
N LEU A 8 -29.32 10.23 9.01
CA LEU A 8 -27.96 10.73 8.79
C LEU A 8 -27.25 10.83 10.15
N GLN A 9 -26.46 9.81 10.49
CA GLN A 9 -25.63 9.81 11.68
C GLN A 9 -24.45 10.75 11.46
N THR A 10 -24.13 11.53 12.48
CA THR A 10 -23.05 12.52 12.40
C THR A 10 -22.17 12.47 13.63
N LEU A 11 -20.88 12.70 13.43
CA LEU A 11 -19.89 12.72 14.49
C LEU A 11 -18.99 13.94 14.28
N VAL A 12 -18.67 14.66 15.35
CA VAL A 12 -17.72 15.77 15.27
C VAL A 12 -16.35 15.24 15.64
N VAL A 13 -15.38 15.40 14.74
CA VAL A 13 -13.99 14.98 14.93
C VAL A 13 -13.07 16.19 14.95
N ARG A 14 -11.93 16.06 15.63
CA ARG A 14 -10.83 17.02 15.60
C ARG A 14 -9.88 16.65 14.45
N LEU A 15 -10.08 17.25 13.28
CA LEU A 15 -9.26 16.99 12.10
C LEU A 15 -8.01 17.86 12.12
N ARG A 16 -6.85 17.20 12.09
CA ARG A 16 -5.52 17.76 11.97
C ARG A 16 -5.14 17.86 10.49
N ASP A 17 -4.68 19.03 10.06
CA ASP A 17 -4.12 19.23 8.72
C ASP A 17 -2.61 18.84 8.64
N MET A 18 -2.04 18.93 7.45
CA MET A 18 -0.61 18.63 7.23
C MET A 18 0.34 19.58 7.95
N SER A 19 -0.13 20.79 8.30
CA SER A 19 0.64 21.79 9.05
C SER A 19 0.54 21.59 10.57
N GLY A 20 -0.34 20.69 11.02
CA GLY A 20 -0.60 20.44 12.44
C GLY A 20 -1.71 21.28 13.05
N ASN A 21 -2.42 22.09 12.27
CA ASN A 21 -3.59 22.83 12.77
C ASN A 21 -4.77 21.88 12.96
N VAL A 22 -5.54 22.11 14.02
CA VAL A 22 -6.68 21.25 14.37
C VAL A 22 -7.98 22.03 14.22
N THR A 23 -8.92 21.45 13.48
CA THR A 23 -10.26 22.00 13.24
C THR A 23 -11.32 21.00 13.65
N HIS A 24 -12.52 21.48 14.02
CA HIS A 24 -13.64 20.59 14.29
C HIS A 24 -14.43 20.39 13.00
N GLN A 25 -14.57 19.13 12.58
CA GLN A 25 -15.30 18.77 11.38
C GLN A 25 -16.43 17.81 11.70
N LYS A 26 -17.63 18.11 11.19
CA LYS A 26 -18.78 17.23 11.27
C LYS A 26 -18.71 16.22 10.13
N LEU A 27 -18.54 14.94 10.47
CA LEU A 27 -18.52 13.82 9.53
C LEU A 27 -19.90 13.16 9.49
N HIS A 28 -20.21 12.57 8.34
CA HIS A 28 -21.43 11.79 8.10
C HIS A 28 -21.06 10.33 7.82
N ASN A 29 -21.98 9.41 8.05
CA ASN A 29 -21.74 7.97 7.86
C ASN A 29 -21.28 7.53 6.46
N ARG A 30 -21.56 8.32 5.41
CA ARG A 30 -21.11 8.07 4.04
C ARG A 30 -19.74 8.65 3.69
N VAL A 31 -19.05 9.26 4.65
CA VAL A 31 -17.80 9.98 4.36
C VAL A 31 -16.69 9.05 3.86
N PHE A 32 -16.67 7.79 4.30
CA PHE A 32 -15.66 6.82 3.90
C PHE A 32 -15.78 6.43 2.42
N ASP A 33 -16.97 6.45 1.83
CA ASP A 33 -17.15 6.27 0.39
C ASP A 33 -16.45 7.41 -0.39
N ALA A 34 -16.55 8.63 0.12
CA ALA A 34 -15.91 9.80 -0.48
C ALA A 34 -14.38 9.77 -0.28
N TYR A 35 -13.90 9.29 0.86
CA TYR A 35 -12.46 9.11 1.10
C TYR A 35 -11.87 8.04 0.19
N GLU A 36 -12.55 6.90 0.03
CA GLU A 36 -12.14 5.85 -0.90
C GLU A 36 -12.08 6.36 -2.34
N ALA A 37 -13.12 7.06 -2.80
CA ALA A 37 -13.17 7.64 -4.15
C ALA A 37 -12.06 8.67 -4.41
N LYS A 38 -11.62 9.39 -3.37
CA LYS A 38 -10.52 10.37 -3.43
C LYS A 38 -9.15 9.76 -3.12
N SER A 39 -9.07 8.45 -2.91
CA SER A 39 -7.85 7.76 -2.48
C SER A 39 -7.22 8.42 -1.24
N LEU A 40 -8.03 8.67 -0.23
CA LEU A 40 -7.63 9.20 1.07
C LEU A 40 -7.72 8.11 2.14
N VAL A 41 -6.76 8.14 3.06
CA VAL A 41 -6.76 7.32 4.26
C VAL A 41 -7.08 8.20 5.45
N PHE A 42 -7.93 7.70 6.34
CA PHE A 42 -8.26 8.34 7.60
C PHE A 42 -7.54 7.64 8.73
N GLN A 43 -6.83 8.40 9.57
CA GLN A 43 -6.13 7.86 10.73
C GLN A 43 -6.62 8.50 12.01
N VAL A 44 -6.68 7.72 13.07
CA VAL A 44 -6.92 8.20 14.44
C VAL A 44 -5.59 8.29 15.20
N ILE A 45 -5.43 9.40 15.91
CA ILE A 45 -4.24 9.79 16.66
C ILE A 45 -4.65 9.99 18.12
N SER A 46 -4.24 9.07 18.98
CA SER A 46 -4.51 9.14 20.43
C SER A 46 -3.76 10.30 21.11
N PRO A 47 -4.18 10.74 22.31
CA PRO A 47 -3.50 11.81 23.04
C PRO A 47 -2.01 11.52 23.30
N ALA A 48 -1.65 10.28 23.62
CA ALA A 48 -0.25 9.89 23.81
C ALA A 48 0.56 10.02 22.50
N GLN A 49 -0.05 9.64 21.38
CA GLN A 49 0.54 9.81 20.05
C GLN A 49 0.70 11.29 19.68
N GLN A 50 -0.27 12.14 20.02
CA GLN A 50 -0.18 13.60 19.79
C GLN A 50 1.02 14.21 20.51
N VAL A 51 1.30 13.81 21.76
CA VAL A 51 2.45 14.30 22.53
C VAL A 51 3.76 13.94 21.83
N VAL A 52 3.90 12.69 21.38
CA VAL A 52 5.10 12.22 20.67
C VAL A 52 5.24 12.95 19.34
N MET A 53 4.16 13.08 18.56
CA MET A 53 4.19 13.83 17.31
C MET A 53 4.63 15.29 17.49
N LYS A 54 4.27 15.95 18.61
CA LYS A 54 4.77 17.31 18.90
C LYS A 54 6.28 17.35 19.13
N GLN A 55 6.87 16.29 19.69
CA GLN A 55 8.31 16.17 19.92
C GLN A 55 9.09 15.84 18.65
N TYR A 56 8.48 15.08 17.72
CA TYR A 56 9.12 14.56 16.52
C TYR A 56 8.53 15.16 15.23
N SER A 57 8.37 16.49 15.21
CA SER A 57 8.02 17.27 14.01
C SER A 57 6.78 16.76 13.26
N GLY A 58 5.77 16.34 14.01
CA GLY A 58 4.49 15.87 13.49
C GLY A 58 4.46 14.40 13.08
N ARG A 59 5.50 13.60 13.38
CA ARG A 59 5.55 12.17 13.07
C ARG A 59 5.87 11.35 14.31
N ILE A 60 5.57 10.06 14.29
CA ILE A 60 5.98 9.13 15.34
C ILE A 60 7.12 8.30 14.78
N PRO A 61 8.31 8.31 15.40
CA PRO A 61 9.42 7.48 14.94
C PRO A 61 9.02 6.01 14.78
N PRO A 62 9.56 5.30 13.78
CA PRO A 62 9.38 3.86 13.66
C PRO A 62 9.70 3.16 14.99
N LEU A 63 8.90 2.14 15.35
CA LEU A 63 9.04 1.35 16.58
C LEU A 63 8.89 2.10 17.92
N HIS A 64 8.43 3.36 17.91
CA HIS A 64 8.17 4.07 19.17
C HIS A 64 7.11 3.31 20.03
N PRO A 65 7.27 3.19 21.36
CA PRO A 65 6.39 2.39 22.21
C PRO A 65 4.91 2.79 22.19
N VAL A 66 4.63 4.06 21.88
CA VAL A 66 3.26 4.59 21.76
C VAL A 66 2.49 4.03 20.54
N GLY A 67 3.20 3.38 19.62
CA GLY A 67 2.64 2.84 18.38
C GLY A 67 2.31 3.92 17.35
N GLN A 68 1.99 3.46 16.15
CA GLN A 68 1.65 4.32 15.01
C GLN A 68 0.15 4.65 14.99
N PRO A 69 -0.26 5.76 14.35
CA PRO A 69 -1.67 6.08 14.16
C PRO A 69 -2.42 4.92 13.51
N ILE A 70 -3.64 4.66 13.99
CA ILE A 70 -4.46 3.54 13.53
C ILE A 70 -5.27 4.02 12.34
N MET A 71 -5.26 3.25 11.25
CA MET A 71 -6.12 3.52 10.10
C MET A 71 -7.56 3.16 10.45
N VAL A 72 -8.49 4.04 10.11
CA VAL A 72 -9.92 3.82 10.26
C VAL A 72 -10.52 3.63 8.87
N ASP A 73 -11.16 2.49 8.63
CA ASP A 73 -11.63 2.09 7.30
C ASP A 73 -13.15 2.21 7.12
N SER A 74 -13.89 2.40 8.20
CA SER A 74 -15.35 2.37 8.19
C SER A 74 -15.98 3.27 9.25
N TRP A 75 -17.25 3.60 9.04
CA TRP A 75 -18.02 4.38 10.01
C TRP A 75 -18.18 3.66 11.36
N SER A 76 -18.41 2.34 11.32
CA SER A 76 -18.50 1.51 12.52
C SER A 76 -17.23 1.57 13.35
N GLU A 77 -16.07 1.44 12.69
CA GLU A 77 -14.77 1.52 13.36
C GLU A 77 -14.51 2.94 13.90
N LEU A 78 -14.90 3.97 13.15
CA LEU A 78 -14.81 5.35 13.64
C LEU A 78 -15.62 5.54 14.93
N VAL A 79 -16.86 5.07 14.97
CA VAL A 79 -17.72 5.19 16.15
C VAL A 79 -17.13 4.43 17.34
N GLU A 80 -16.54 3.25 17.12
CA GLU A 80 -15.90 2.45 18.16
C GLU A 80 -14.62 3.09 18.72
N LEU A 81 -13.77 3.62 17.83
CA LEU A 81 -12.48 4.21 18.21
C LEU A 81 -12.60 5.67 18.68
N HIS A 82 -13.75 6.31 18.49
CA HIS A 82 -13.88 7.74 18.75
C HIS A 82 -13.78 8.08 20.24
N LYS A 83 -12.94 9.08 20.51
CA LYS A 83 -12.85 9.77 21.79
C LYS A 83 -12.73 11.27 21.52
N PRO A 84 -13.33 12.14 22.34
CA PRO A 84 -13.25 13.60 22.16
C PRO A 84 -11.82 14.14 22.09
N GLU A 85 -10.89 13.48 22.76
CA GLU A 85 -9.48 13.88 22.85
C GLU A 85 -8.64 13.40 21.67
N ASN A 86 -9.16 12.48 20.85
CA ASN A 86 -8.45 12.00 19.67
C ASN A 86 -8.38 13.11 18.62
N GLU A 87 -7.24 13.16 17.93
CA GLU A 87 -7.10 13.89 16.68
C GLU A 87 -7.19 12.90 15.53
N TYR A 88 -7.58 13.39 14.36
CA TYR A 88 -7.72 12.58 13.17
C TYR A 88 -6.98 13.24 12.03
N GLN A 89 -6.46 12.46 11.09
CA GLN A 89 -5.74 12.99 9.95
C GLN A 89 -6.19 12.31 8.67
N LEU A 90 -6.40 13.11 7.62
CA LEU A 90 -6.60 12.64 6.26
C LEU A 90 -5.30 12.73 5.49
N LEU A 91 -4.89 11.63 4.90
CA LEU A 91 -3.64 11.52 4.14
C LEU A 91 -3.92 10.97 2.74
N PRO A 92 -3.18 11.40 1.70
CA PRO A 92 -3.18 10.73 0.41
C PRO A 92 -2.76 9.27 0.59
N ARG A 93 -3.53 8.34 0.02
CA ARG A 93 -3.29 6.90 0.19
C ARG A 93 -2.03 6.42 -0.51
N ARG A 94 -1.76 6.88 -1.74
CA ARG A 94 -0.64 6.40 -2.58
C ARG A 94 -0.50 4.86 -2.61
N ALA A 95 -1.66 4.18 -2.60
CA ALA A 95 -1.79 2.74 -2.66
C ALA A 95 -3.16 2.41 -3.27
N ARG A 96 -3.32 1.22 -3.85
CA ARG A 96 -4.57 0.81 -4.50
C ARG A 96 -5.72 0.53 -3.54
N SER A 97 -5.41 0.25 -2.28
CA SER A 97 -6.41 -0.05 -1.25
C SER A 97 -5.87 0.30 0.13
N ASN A 98 -6.77 0.43 1.10
CA ASN A 98 -6.42 0.68 2.51
C ASN A 98 -5.56 -0.45 3.10
N ASN A 99 -5.83 -1.71 2.72
CA ASN A 99 -4.99 -2.83 3.16
C ASN A 99 -3.57 -2.75 2.61
N ALA A 100 -3.41 -2.37 1.34
CA ALA A 100 -2.09 -2.17 0.75
C ALA A 100 -1.33 -1.01 1.44
N TYR A 101 -2.02 0.10 1.72
CA TYR A 101 -1.46 1.19 2.51
C TYR A 101 -1.01 0.74 3.91
N ALA A 102 -1.83 -0.05 4.61
CA ALA A 102 -1.51 -0.57 5.93
C ALA A 102 -0.28 -1.49 5.90
N VAL A 103 -0.12 -2.30 4.83
CA VAL A 103 1.09 -3.11 4.60
C VAL A 103 2.30 -2.22 4.35
N MET A 104 2.19 -1.18 3.52
CA MET A 104 3.27 -0.22 3.27
C MET A 104 3.69 0.51 4.54
N SER A 105 2.72 0.93 5.36
CA SER A 105 2.97 1.52 6.68
C SER A 105 3.69 0.55 7.61
N ALA A 106 3.28 -0.72 7.66
CA ALA A 106 3.97 -1.74 8.43
C ALA A 106 5.41 -1.98 7.95
N ILE A 107 5.65 -1.97 6.64
CA ILE A 107 6.99 -2.06 6.06
C ILE A 107 7.84 -0.86 6.50
N CYS A 108 7.32 0.37 6.40
CA CYS A 108 8.04 1.59 6.80
C CYS A 108 8.35 1.62 8.31
N CYS A 109 7.47 1.02 9.12
CA CYS A 109 7.64 0.98 10.57
C CYS A 109 8.46 -0.21 11.07
N SER A 110 8.88 -1.12 10.19
CA SER A 110 9.65 -2.30 10.55
C SER A 110 11.12 -1.97 10.82
N ALA A 111 11.73 -2.72 11.74
CA ALA A 111 13.13 -2.54 12.10
C ALA A 111 14.05 -2.68 10.88
N GLY A 112 14.94 -1.71 10.68
CA GLY A 112 15.90 -1.71 9.57
C GLY A 112 15.29 -1.44 8.19
N SER A 113 14.01 -1.06 8.12
CA SER A 113 13.39 -0.69 6.84
C SER A 113 14.07 0.54 6.24
N PRO A 114 14.46 0.52 4.95
CA PRO A 114 14.98 1.69 4.26
C PRO A 114 13.85 2.61 3.75
N PHE A 115 12.59 2.26 4.01
CA PHE A 115 11.41 2.93 3.47
C PHE A 115 10.72 3.80 4.53
N GLU A 116 10.07 4.84 4.04
CA GLU A 116 9.26 5.79 4.83
C GLU A 116 8.02 6.08 3.99
N MET A 117 6.95 6.57 4.62
CA MET A 117 5.69 6.82 3.90
C MET A 117 5.84 7.87 2.79
N ASP A 118 6.79 8.80 2.91
CA ASP A 118 7.08 9.78 1.86
C ASP A 118 7.68 9.16 0.59
N HIS A 119 8.30 7.98 0.71
CA HIS A 119 8.84 7.22 -0.41
C HIS A 119 7.74 6.51 -1.24
N CYS A 120 6.48 6.53 -0.79
CA CYS A 120 5.37 5.89 -1.51
C CYS A 120 5.05 6.64 -2.81
N LEU A 121 4.93 5.88 -3.90
CA LEU A 121 4.58 6.37 -5.23
C LEU A 121 3.11 6.08 -5.55
N GLU A 122 2.53 6.83 -6.48
CA GLU A 122 1.16 6.61 -6.94
C GLU A 122 1.08 5.39 -7.87
N PRO A 123 0.42 4.27 -7.50
CA PRO A 123 0.43 3.06 -8.32
C PRO A 123 -0.21 3.22 -9.70
N ALA A 124 -1.16 4.16 -9.84
CA ALA A 124 -1.82 4.44 -11.11
C ALA A 124 -0.82 4.87 -12.21
N ASP A 125 0.24 5.59 -11.82
CA ASP A 125 1.27 6.05 -12.75
C ASP A 125 2.05 4.88 -13.36
N TYR A 126 2.16 3.77 -12.62
CA TYR A 126 2.91 2.57 -12.96
C TYR A 126 2.08 1.43 -13.57
N LYS A 127 0.78 1.67 -13.81
CA LYS A 127 -0.10 0.66 -14.42
C LYS A 127 0.31 0.37 -15.87
N LEU A 128 0.71 -0.88 -16.13
CA LEU A 128 0.98 -1.41 -17.47
C LEU A 128 -0.12 -2.40 -17.88
N VAL A 129 -0.76 -2.11 -19.02
CA VAL A 129 -1.78 -2.96 -19.63
C VAL A 129 -1.24 -3.39 -20.99
N PHE A 130 -1.11 -4.70 -21.22
CA PHE A 130 -0.61 -5.24 -22.50
C PHE A 130 -1.70 -5.13 -23.59
N LYS A 131 -1.89 -3.91 -24.11
CA LYS A 131 -2.95 -3.62 -25.09
C LYS A 131 -2.53 -3.90 -26.52
N THR A 132 -1.27 -3.68 -26.86
CA THR A 132 -0.76 -3.86 -28.23
C THR A 132 -0.41 -5.32 -28.47
N GLN A 133 -0.36 -5.73 -29.75
CA GLN A 133 0.08 -7.09 -30.09
C GLN A 133 1.53 -7.32 -29.65
N GLY A 134 2.42 -6.34 -29.85
CA GLY A 134 3.82 -6.44 -29.43
C GLY A 134 3.99 -6.64 -27.92
N ASP A 135 3.20 -5.93 -27.11
CA ASP A 135 3.14 -6.13 -25.66
C ASP A 135 2.67 -7.54 -25.28
N GLN A 136 1.66 -8.05 -25.97
CA GLN A 136 1.14 -9.41 -25.74
C GLN A 136 2.14 -10.47 -26.16
N ASP A 137 2.86 -10.27 -27.26
CA ASP A 137 3.89 -11.18 -27.76
C ASP A 137 5.08 -11.22 -26.80
N ALA A 138 5.56 -10.06 -26.33
CA ALA A 138 6.63 -9.98 -25.34
C ALA A 138 6.25 -10.71 -24.03
N ARG A 139 5.04 -10.47 -23.52
CA ARG A 139 4.51 -11.19 -22.35
C ARG A 139 4.42 -12.70 -22.60
N THR A 140 3.94 -13.10 -23.78
CA THR A 140 3.75 -14.52 -24.11
C THR A 140 5.10 -15.24 -24.23
N ALA A 141 6.06 -14.64 -24.91
CA ALA A 141 7.43 -15.13 -25.01
C ALA A 141 8.08 -15.29 -23.62
N PHE A 142 7.89 -14.31 -22.73
CA PHE A 142 8.35 -14.40 -21.35
C PHE A 142 7.67 -15.58 -20.62
N ASN A 143 6.34 -15.67 -20.70
CA ASN A 143 5.57 -16.70 -20.02
C ASN A 143 5.84 -18.11 -20.56
N ILE A 144 6.28 -18.29 -21.80
CA ILE A 144 6.68 -19.60 -22.34
C ILE A 144 8.02 -20.02 -21.73
N SER A 145 8.97 -19.09 -21.61
CA SER A 145 10.34 -19.35 -21.20
C SER A 145 10.57 -19.35 -19.68
N HIS A 146 9.60 -18.90 -18.88
CA HIS A 146 9.75 -18.73 -17.44
C HIS A 146 8.69 -19.49 -16.65
N THR A 147 9.06 -20.03 -15.48
CA THR A 147 8.10 -20.61 -14.52
C THR A 147 7.18 -19.53 -13.93
N ASP A 148 7.74 -18.34 -13.72
CA ASP A 148 7.13 -17.25 -12.99
C ASP A 148 6.36 -16.38 -13.98
N LYS A 149 5.04 -16.54 -13.99
CA LYS A 149 4.19 -15.97 -15.03
C LYS A 149 3.84 -14.52 -14.74
N VAL A 150 3.65 -13.75 -15.80
CA VAL A 150 3.19 -12.36 -15.76
C VAL A 150 1.70 -12.29 -16.12
N PRO A 151 0.87 -11.62 -15.31
CA PRO A 151 -0.55 -11.42 -15.61
C PRO A 151 -0.76 -10.51 -16.85
N GLN A 152 -1.99 -10.44 -17.37
CA GLN A 152 -2.33 -9.55 -18.49
C GLN A 152 -2.34 -8.06 -18.13
N VAL A 153 -2.30 -7.73 -16.85
CA VAL A 153 -2.19 -6.36 -16.37
C VAL A 153 -1.23 -6.37 -15.20
N ILE A 154 -0.21 -5.51 -15.26
CA ILE A 154 0.65 -5.24 -14.13
C ILE A 154 0.13 -3.98 -13.45
N PHE A 155 -0.48 -4.17 -12.29
CA PHE A 155 -0.99 -3.08 -11.47
C PHE A 155 -0.77 -3.41 -10.00
N LEU A 156 0.44 -3.12 -9.53
CA LEU A 156 0.88 -3.34 -8.15
C LEU A 156 0.01 -2.53 -7.19
N ASP A 157 -0.16 -3.04 -5.98
CA ASP A 157 -0.99 -2.38 -4.97
C ASP A 157 -0.26 -1.24 -4.24
N GLY A 158 1.07 -1.28 -4.25
CA GLY A 158 1.94 -0.23 -3.73
C GLY A 158 3.32 -0.27 -4.36
N LEU A 159 3.97 0.89 -4.43
CA LEU A 159 5.37 1.02 -4.82
C LEU A 159 6.05 2.02 -3.89
N MET A 160 7.33 1.78 -3.56
CA MET A 160 8.14 2.73 -2.80
C MET A 160 9.50 2.93 -3.44
N GLU A 161 10.00 4.16 -3.37
CA GLU A 161 11.29 4.55 -3.90
C GLU A 161 12.08 5.36 -2.86
N ALA A 162 13.00 4.68 -2.19
CA ALA A 162 13.96 5.29 -1.29
C ALA A 162 15.26 5.64 -2.07
N PRO A 163 16.20 6.40 -1.46
CA PRO A 163 17.45 6.76 -2.14
C PRO A 163 18.28 5.56 -2.62
N LYS A 164 18.29 4.45 -1.86
CA LYS A 164 19.12 3.26 -2.14
C LYS A 164 18.33 1.97 -2.39
N ALA A 165 17.02 2.01 -2.25
CA ALA A 165 16.16 0.83 -2.37
C ALA A 165 14.83 1.16 -3.03
N SER A 166 14.21 0.17 -3.65
CA SER A 166 12.85 0.23 -4.18
C SER A 166 12.03 -0.94 -3.66
N ALA A 167 10.71 -0.82 -3.68
CA ALA A 167 9.80 -1.86 -3.26
C ALA A 167 8.64 -2.02 -4.23
N LEU A 168 8.27 -3.28 -4.51
CA LEU A 168 7.02 -3.64 -5.16
C LEU A 168 6.13 -4.35 -4.13
N VAL A 169 4.90 -3.88 -3.98
CA VAL A 169 3.94 -4.42 -3.01
C VAL A 169 2.70 -4.91 -3.73
N SER A 170 2.31 -6.16 -3.46
CA SER A 170 1.00 -6.70 -3.85
C SER A 170 0.26 -7.20 -2.62
N PHE A 171 -1.05 -7.03 -2.60
CA PHE A 171 -1.92 -7.41 -1.50
C PHE A 171 -2.99 -8.40 -1.98
N HIS A 172 -3.17 -9.48 -1.22
CA HIS A 172 -4.24 -10.45 -1.47
C HIS A 172 -4.84 -10.92 -0.16
N ASN A 173 -6.18 -10.98 -0.08
CA ASN A 173 -6.88 -11.45 1.13
C ASN A 173 -6.36 -12.81 1.63
N ILE A 174 -6.07 -13.72 0.70
CA ILE A 174 -5.46 -15.02 0.95
C ILE A 174 -4.35 -15.24 -0.09
N LEU A 175 -3.16 -15.63 0.35
CA LEU A 175 -2.03 -15.91 -0.54
C LEU A 175 -2.10 -17.31 -1.13
N THR A 176 -1.61 -17.43 -2.37
CA THR A 176 -1.42 -18.69 -3.08
C THR A 176 -0.03 -18.68 -3.73
N PRO A 177 0.52 -19.84 -4.14
CA PRO A 177 1.79 -19.89 -4.87
C PRO A 177 1.79 -19.05 -6.15
N ALA A 178 0.63 -18.89 -6.79
CA ALA A 178 0.49 -18.05 -7.97
C ALA A 178 0.82 -16.58 -7.70
N HIS A 179 0.46 -16.05 -6.53
CA HIS A 179 0.77 -14.65 -6.17
C HIS A 179 2.28 -14.43 -5.99
N VAL A 180 2.96 -15.40 -5.38
CA VAL A 180 4.42 -15.42 -5.25
C VAL A 180 5.08 -15.43 -6.63
N ASN A 181 4.61 -16.30 -7.53
CA ASN A 181 5.11 -16.41 -8.89
C ASN A 181 4.85 -15.16 -9.71
N ASN A 182 3.67 -14.56 -9.57
CA ASN A 182 3.31 -13.36 -10.29
C ASN A 182 4.21 -12.19 -9.88
N LEU A 183 4.43 -11.97 -8.59
CA LEU A 183 5.27 -10.85 -8.14
C LEU A 183 6.73 -11.01 -8.57
N ALA A 184 7.29 -12.23 -8.44
CA ALA A 184 8.64 -12.54 -8.93
C ALA A 184 8.75 -12.39 -10.46
N GLY A 185 7.76 -12.91 -11.20
CA GLY A 185 7.69 -12.81 -12.65
C GLY A 185 7.58 -11.37 -13.14
N ILE A 186 6.75 -10.55 -12.47
CA ILE A 186 6.58 -9.12 -12.77
C ILE A 186 7.91 -8.38 -12.63
N GLU A 187 8.64 -8.59 -11.54
CA GLU A 187 9.94 -7.93 -11.33
C GLU A 187 10.93 -8.29 -12.44
N LYS A 188 11.07 -9.60 -12.72
CA LYS A 188 12.00 -10.09 -13.74
C LYS A 188 11.63 -9.61 -15.14
N PHE A 189 10.34 -9.66 -15.47
CA PHE A 189 9.82 -9.19 -16.75
C PHE A 189 10.09 -7.70 -16.94
N LEU A 190 9.71 -6.86 -15.97
CA LEU A 190 9.84 -5.41 -16.10
C LEU A 190 11.30 -4.98 -16.20
N ARG A 191 12.24 -5.64 -15.51
CA ARG A 191 13.68 -5.40 -15.69
C ARG A 191 14.15 -5.59 -17.13
N GLY A 192 13.65 -6.63 -17.81
CA GLY A 192 13.93 -6.88 -19.22
C GLY A 192 13.23 -5.86 -20.11
N TRP A 193 11.92 -5.70 -19.93
CA TRP A 193 11.05 -4.83 -20.73
C TRP A 193 11.51 -3.35 -20.72
N CYS A 194 12.03 -2.86 -19.60
CA CYS A 194 12.57 -1.50 -19.51
C CYS A 194 13.78 -1.23 -20.43
N ARG A 195 14.48 -2.28 -20.88
CA ARG A 195 15.64 -2.18 -21.79
C ARG A 195 15.25 -2.24 -23.25
N GLU A 196 14.04 -2.69 -23.56
CA GLU A 196 13.54 -2.72 -24.93
C GLU A 196 13.27 -1.30 -25.45
N PRO A 197 13.28 -1.08 -26.78
CA PRO A 197 12.98 0.21 -27.37
C PRO A 197 11.67 0.82 -26.87
N ILE A 198 11.64 2.14 -26.79
CA ILE A 198 10.44 2.89 -26.38
C ILE A 198 9.43 2.84 -27.52
N ASP A 199 8.19 2.46 -27.20
CA ASP A 199 7.07 2.45 -28.14
C ASP A 199 5.95 3.37 -27.64
N GLY A 200 6.00 4.63 -28.07
CA GLY A 200 5.05 5.67 -27.67
C GLY A 200 5.30 6.29 -26.29
N ASP A 201 4.63 7.41 -26.04
CA ASP A 201 4.86 8.24 -24.85
C ASP A 201 4.49 7.56 -23.53
N ARG A 202 3.42 6.75 -23.52
CA ARG A 202 3.02 6.02 -22.31
C ARG A 202 4.06 4.97 -21.92
N HIS A 203 4.59 4.21 -22.88
CA HIS A 203 5.68 3.28 -22.59
C HIS A 203 6.95 4.00 -22.18
N ARG A 204 7.25 5.15 -22.80
CA ARG A 204 8.37 6.00 -22.36
C ARG A 204 8.28 6.32 -20.88
N GLN A 205 7.15 6.85 -20.42
CA GLN A 205 6.94 7.21 -19.01
C GLN A 205 7.04 6.00 -18.09
N LEU A 206 6.38 4.89 -18.43
CA LEU A 206 6.41 3.67 -17.64
C LEU A 206 7.83 3.09 -17.55
N LYS A 207 8.54 3.00 -18.68
CA LYS A 207 9.92 2.51 -18.73
C LYS A 207 10.85 3.41 -17.91
N LEU A 208 10.70 4.73 -17.97
CA LEU A 208 11.48 5.66 -17.14
C LEU A 208 11.22 5.45 -15.64
N GLY A 209 9.95 5.40 -15.23
CA GLY A 209 9.58 5.17 -13.83
C GLY A 209 10.12 3.83 -13.31
N PHE A 210 9.83 2.74 -14.01
CA PHE A 210 10.31 1.42 -13.62
C PHE A 210 11.84 1.31 -13.68
N SER A 211 12.52 1.94 -14.65
CA SER A 211 13.99 1.96 -14.68
C SER A 211 14.57 2.67 -13.46
N SER A 212 13.94 3.75 -12.98
CA SER A 212 14.36 4.43 -11.74
C SER A 212 14.27 3.50 -10.53
N LEU A 213 13.16 2.74 -10.42
CA LEU A 213 12.98 1.75 -9.36
C LEU A 213 14.01 0.62 -9.46
N PHE A 214 14.22 0.06 -10.65
CA PHE A 214 15.08 -1.10 -10.86
C PHE A 214 16.57 -0.79 -10.93
N GLY A 215 16.95 0.48 -11.01
CA GLY A 215 18.33 0.93 -10.79
C GLY A 215 18.82 0.78 -9.34
N LYS A 216 17.91 0.43 -8.41
CA LYS A 216 18.17 0.25 -6.98
C LYS A 216 17.96 -1.20 -6.55
N SER A 217 18.34 -1.52 -5.31
CA SER A 217 18.00 -2.81 -4.70
C SER A 217 16.47 -2.90 -4.50
N THR A 218 15.82 -3.80 -5.23
CA THR A 218 14.36 -3.95 -5.21
C THR A 218 13.94 -5.05 -4.24
N HIS A 219 13.04 -4.69 -3.32
CA HIS A 219 12.44 -5.60 -2.36
C HIS A 219 11.02 -5.95 -2.83
N LEU A 220 10.63 -7.20 -2.63
CA LEU A 220 9.31 -7.70 -3.02
C LEU A 220 8.50 -8.01 -1.77
N PHE A 221 7.31 -7.44 -1.66
CA PHE A 221 6.43 -7.61 -0.51
C PHE A 221 5.07 -8.15 -0.91
N LEU A 222 4.58 -9.13 -0.15
CA LEU A 222 3.21 -9.63 -0.23
C LEU A 222 2.46 -9.35 1.07
N GLY A 223 1.35 -8.64 0.96
CA GLY A 223 0.42 -8.40 2.06
C GLY A 223 -0.77 -9.36 2.05
N THR A 224 -1.26 -9.77 3.22
CA THR A 224 -2.43 -10.64 3.32
C THR A 224 -3.21 -10.55 4.62
N ASN A 225 -4.52 -10.85 4.57
CA ASN A 225 -5.38 -10.84 5.76
C ASN A 225 -5.30 -12.14 6.56
N ALA A 226 -4.87 -13.23 5.95
CA ALA A 226 -4.78 -14.54 6.59
C ALA A 226 -3.31 -14.97 6.74
N ALA A 227 -2.94 -15.46 7.92
CA ALA A 227 -1.60 -16.00 8.16
C ALA A 227 -1.34 -17.20 7.21
N PRO A 228 -0.33 -17.13 6.33
CA PRO A 228 -0.04 -18.22 5.41
C PRO A 228 0.55 -19.44 6.11
N GLY A 229 0.37 -20.62 5.52
CA GLY A 229 1.06 -21.83 5.94
C GLY A 229 2.57 -21.77 5.70
N ARG A 230 3.34 -22.54 6.49
CA ARG A 230 4.81 -22.57 6.45
C ARG A 230 5.39 -22.92 5.07
N GLU A 231 4.73 -23.80 4.32
CA GLU A 231 5.16 -24.17 2.97
C GLU A 231 5.15 -22.96 2.02
N LEU A 232 4.09 -22.15 2.08
CA LEU A 232 3.97 -20.95 1.24
C LEU A 232 4.99 -19.88 1.66
N LEU A 233 5.25 -19.73 2.96
CA LEU A 233 6.29 -18.81 3.47
C LEU A 233 7.69 -19.24 3.00
N ASN A 234 8.01 -20.52 3.10
CA ASN A 234 9.27 -21.07 2.56
C ASN A 234 9.40 -20.85 1.05
N TYR A 235 8.28 -20.98 0.32
CA TYR A 235 8.25 -20.72 -1.12
C TYR A 235 8.42 -19.25 -1.47
N ALA A 236 7.81 -18.33 -0.71
CA ALA A 236 8.05 -16.90 -0.87
C ALA A 236 9.51 -16.53 -0.55
N LYS A 237 10.06 -17.11 0.52
CA LYS A 237 11.45 -16.91 0.93
C LYS A 237 12.46 -17.37 -0.11
N SER A 238 12.22 -18.50 -0.79
CA SER A 238 13.10 -18.98 -1.87
C SER A 238 13.18 -18.03 -3.06
N LYS A 239 12.22 -17.09 -3.17
CA LYS A 239 12.17 -16.02 -4.17
C LYS A 239 12.50 -14.62 -3.62
N ASN A 240 13.03 -14.54 -2.39
CA ASN A 240 13.30 -13.29 -1.70
C ASN A 240 12.08 -12.36 -1.58
N ILE A 241 10.89 -12.94 -1.39
CA ILE A 241 9.65 -12.19 -1.16
C ILE A 241 9.33 -12.19 0.34
N PHE A 242 9.13 -11.00 0.89
CA PHE A 242 8.78 -10.79 2.29
C PHE A 242 7.27 -10.75 2.45
N VAL A 243 6.73 -11.50 3.41
CA VAL A 243 5.29 -11.64 3.61
C VAL A 243 4.86 -10.88 4.86
N TYR A 244 3.81 -10.07 4.74
CA TYR A 244 3.16 -9.35 5.82
C TYR A 244 1.73 -9.85 5.97
N ALA A 245 1.38 -10.33 7.17
CA ALA A 245 0.03 -10.81 7.46
C ALA A 245 -0.65 -9.93 8.52
N LYS A 246 -1.98 -9.78 8.41
CA LYS A 246 -2.79 -9.05 9.40
C LYS A 246 -2.79 -9.81 10.73
N LYS A 247 -2.48 -9.12 11.81
CA LYS A 247 -2.54 -9.59 13.20
C LYS A 247 -3.22 -8.51 14.05
N GLY A 248 -4.49 -8.73 14.40
CA GLY A 248 -5.33 -7.68 14.97
C GLY A 248 -5.57 -6.56 13.95
N MET A 249 -5.28 -5.32 14.32
CA MET A 249 -5.44 -4.13 13.46
C MET A 249 -4.19 -3.75 12.67
N ALA A 250 -3.08 -4.48 12.82
CA ALA A 250 -1.81 -4.17 12.17
C ALA A 250 -1.36 -5.31 11.26
N TYR A 251 -0.49 -5.00 10.29
CA TYR A 251 0.25 -5.99 9.53
C TYR A 251 1.63 -6.20 10.14
N GLN A 252 2.10 -7.45 10.12
CA GLN A 252 3.41 -7.82 10.67
C GLN A 252 4.12 -8.77 9.71
N TYR A 253 5.45 -8.64 9.63
CA TYR A 253 6.29 -9.57 8.88
C TYR A 253 6.14 -10.99 9.44
N VAL A 254 5.98 -11.95 8.55
CA VAL A 254 5.92 -13.39 8.86
C VAL A 254 7.17 -14.05 8.28
N PRO A 255 8.08 -14.57 9.13
CA PRO A 255 9.38 -15.09 8.70
C PRO A 255 9.33 -16.48 8.02
#